data_AF-A0A4V3IHC7-F1
#
_entry.id   AF-A0A4V3IHC7-F1
#
_cell.length_a   1.000
_cell.length_b   1.000
_cell.length_c   1.000
_cell.angle_alpha   90.00
_cell.angle_beta   90.00
_cell.angle_gamma   90.00
#
_symmetry.space_group_name_H-M   'P 1'
#
loop_
_entity.id
_entity.type
_entity.pdbx_description
1 polymer ?
#
loop_
_entity_poly.entity_id
_entity_poly.type
_entity_poly.pdbx_seq_one_letter_code
_entity_poly.pdbx_strand_id
1 'polypeptide(L)'
;MSPVVRTWLGFAAFGAALIHLAVGVTAPLPLSVLLVGFGIAELGWGIATLAAGRVLVPRIIVGAALIPVVIWGTTAVLGSGLGVTSGQTGLPLYPMSVASLFNVFLAATVAIALRRSPTGPPTPATPSSETGRVSAAGAAAPSGWRFLTGLVVGGFLLSALTTPALAATEVGSHAVPHGSPGVTEPTIPDSGGHGAH
;
A
#
# COMPACT_ATOMS: atom_id res chain seq x y z
N MET A 1 8.25 16.17 7.97
CA MET A 1 8.22 15.06 6.99
C MET A 1 8.28 15.64 5.59
N SER A 2 9.12 15.10 4.70
CA SER A 2 9.26 15.60 3.32
C SER A 2 8.04 15.22 2.44
N PRO A 3 7.80 15.92 1.32
CA PRO A 3 6.75 15.56 0.37
C PRO A 3 6.85 14.12 -0.15
N VAL A 4 8.07 13.66 -0.49
CA VAL A 4 8.33 12.29 -0.96
C VAL A 4 7.87 11.26 0.06
N VAL A 5 8.22 11.43 1.33
CA VAL A 5 7.82 10.48 2.40
C VAL A 5 6.30 10.44 2.56
N ARG A 6 5.61 11.58 2.47
CA ARG A 6 4.13 11.60 2.52
C ARG A 6 3.51 10.87 1.35
N THR A 7 4.05 11.02 0.15
CA THR A 7 3.61 10.28 -1.03
C THR A 7 3.83 8.77 -0.84
N TRP A 8 4.98 8.36 -0.30
CA TRP A 8 5.26 6.95 0.00
C TRP A 8 4.30 6.37 1.06
N LEU A 9 3.93 7.16 2.09
CA LEU A 9 2.90 6.75 3.05
C LEU A 9 1.54 6.55 2.36
N GLY A 10 1.17 7.44 1.45
CA GLY A 10 -0.05 7.30 0.65
C GLY A 10 -0.03 6.06 -0.23
N PHE A 11 1.09 5.77 -0.91
CA PHE A 11 1.29 4.54 -1.68
C PHE A 11 1.19 3.29 -0.80
N ALA A 12 1.83 3.28 0.37
CA ALA A 12 1.76 2.15 1.29
C ALA A 12 0.32 1.89 1.75
N ALA A 13 -0.41 2.93 2.15
CA ALA A 13 -1.82 2.81 2.52
C ALA A 13 -2.67 2.28 1.36
N PHE A 14 -2.43 2.76 0.13
CA PHE A 14 -3.15 2.31 -1.06
C PHE A 14 -2.85 0.84 -1.40
N GLY A 15 -1.58 0.42 -1.34
CA GLY A 15 -1.18 -0.96 -1.59
C GLY A 15 -1.78 -1.94 -0.58
N ALA A 16 -1.70 -1.61 0.72
CA ALA A 16 -2.35 -2.40 1.77
C ALA A 16 -3.87 -2.48 1.55
N ALA A 17 -4.51 -1.33 1.27
CA ALA A 17 -5.95 -1.26 1.09
C ALA A 17 -6.45 -2.14 -0.06
N LEU A 18 -5.81 -2.06 -1.23
CA LEU A 18 -6.19 -2.86 -2.39
C LEU A 18 -6.08 -4.36 -2.09
N ILE A 19 -5.02 -4.78 -1.40
CA ILE A 19 -4.83 -6.18 -1.06
C ILE A 19 -5.89 -6.64 -0.04
N HIS A 20 -6.15 -5.86 1.02
CA HIS A 20 -7.18 -6.21 1.99
C HIS A 20 -8.58 -6.27 1.39
N LEU A 21 -8.91 -5.36 0.46
CA LEU A 21 -10.17 -5.41 -0.28
C LEU A 21 -10.26 -6.69 -1.13
N ALA A 22 -9.24 -7.01 -1.91
CA ALA A 22 -9.22 -8.18 -2.78
C ALA A 22 -9.34 -9.50 -1.99
N VAL A 23 -8.56 -9.63 -0.91
CA VAL A 23 -8.64 -10.80 -0.02
C VAL A 23 -10.00 -10.84 0.70
N GLY A 24 -10.48 -9.68 1.18
CA GLY A 24 -11.74 -9.58 1.92
C GLY A 24 -12.97 -10.00 1.12
N VAL A 25 -13.01 -9.76 -0.20
CA VAL A 25 -14.15 -10.15 -1.06
C VAL A 25 -14.36 -11.67 -1.10
N THR A 26 -13.31 -12.46 -0.90
CA THR A 26 -13.34 -13.93 -1.02
C THR A 26 -13.16 -14.64 0.32
N ALA A 27 -12.92 -13.90 1.40
CA ALA A 27 -12.76 -14.43 2.74
C ALA A 27 -14.11 -14.86 3.38
N PRO A 28 -14.09 -15.78 4.37
CA PRO A 28 -15.26 -16.07 5.19
C PRO A 28 -15.87 -14.82 5.82
N LEU A 29 -17.19 -14.77 5.99
CA LEU A 29 -17.94 -13.54 6.35
C LEU A 29 -17.30 -12.70 7.48
N PRO A 30 -16.88 -13.28 8.63
CA PRO A 30 -16.27 -12.47 9.70
C PRO A 30 -14.95 -11.79 9.26
N LEU A 31 -14.12 -12.52 8.51
CA LEU A 31 -12.86 -12.01 7.97
C LEU A 31 -13.09 -11.02 6.83
N SER A 32 -14.12 -11.25 6.01
CA SER A 32 -14.52 -10.35 4.93
C SER A 32 -14.88 -8.96 5.47
N VAL A 33 -15.78 -8.88 6.46
CA VAL A 33 -16.17 -7.61 7.09
C VAL A 33 -14.95 -6.89 7.67
N LEU A 34 -14.06 -7.62 8.33
CA LEU A 34 -12.86 -7.07 8.94
C LEU A 34 -11.88 -6.52 7.90
N LEU A 35 -11.53 -7.31 6.88
CA LEU A 35 -10.57 -6.94 5.85
C LEU A 35 -11.09 -5.85 4.93
N VAL A 36 -12.36 -5.90 4.54
CA VAL A 36 -12.99 -4.83 3.76
C VAL A 36 -13.03 -3.54 4.58
N GLY A 37 -13.36 -3.63 5.88
CA GLY A 37 -13.31 -2.50 6.80
C GLY A 37 -11.92 -1.86 6.88
N PHE A 38 -10.87 -2.68 7.02
CA PHE A 38 -9.49 -2.19 6.99
C PHE A 38 -9.14 -1.56 5.65
N GLY A 39 -9.47 -2.22 4.54
CA GLY A 39 -9.18 -1.70 3.21
C GLY A 39 -9.83 -0.34 2.94
N ILE A 40 -11.09 -0.15 3.34
CA ILE A 40 -11.78 1.15 3.24
C ILE A 40 -11.11 2.19 4.14
N ALA A 41 -10.78 1.84 5.38
CA ALA A 41 -10.15 2.76 6.32
C ALA A 41 -8.75 3.20 5.87
N GLU A 42 -7.94 2.26 5.40
CA GLU A 42 -6.59 2.50 4.86
C GLU A 42 -6.66 3.36 3.60
N LEU A 43 -7.57 3.03 2.68
CA LEU A 43 -7.77 3.80 1.45
C LEU A 43 -8.21 5.24 1.77
N GLY A 44 -9.21 5.39 2.63
CA GLY A 44 -9.73 6.68 3.06
C GLY A 44 -8.65 7.52 3.75
N TRP A 45 -7.87 6.92 4.64
CA TRP A 45 -6.78 7.61 5.32
C TRP A 45 -5.64 7.99 4.37
N GLY A 46 -5.26 7.11 3.44
CA GLY A 46 -4.24 7.37 2.42
C GLY A 46 -4.62 8.55 1.54
N ILE A 47 -5.84 8.55 1.00
CA ILE A 47 -6.38 9.66 0.19
C ILE A 47 -6.44 10.95 1.02
N ALA A 48 -6.97 10.90 2.24
CA ALA A 48 -7.09 12.09 3.09
C ALA A 48 -5.72 12.67 3.46
N THR A 49 -4.71 11.84 3.71
CA THR A 49 -3.33 12.26 4.00
C THR A 49 -2.67 12.93 2.80
N LEU A 50 -2.89 12.39 1.59
CA LEU A 50 -2.40 12.99 0.35
C LEU A 50 -3.10 14.32 0.08
N ALA A 51 -4.43 14.37 0.19
CA ALA A 51 -5.25 15.57 -0.04
C ALA A 51 -4.94 16.68 0.97
N ALA A 52 -4.74 16.34 2.24
CA ALA A 52 -4.41 17.31 3.27
C ALA A 52 -2.94 17.80 3.22
N GLY A 53 -2.08 17.15 2.44
CA GLY A 53 -0.65 17.45 2.38
C GLY A 53 0.11 17.21 3.70
N ARG A 54 -0.51 16.52 4.67
CA ARG A 54 0.03 16.24 6.01
C ARG A 54 -0.52 14.92 6.55
N VAL A 55 0.24 14.26 7.42
CA VAL A 55 -0.16 13.01 8.09
C VAL A 55 -1.29 13.30 9.07
N LEU A 56 -2.46 12.68 8.87
CA LEU A 56 -3.61 12.82 9.75
C LEU A 56 -3.51 11.83 10.92
N VAL A 57 -3.90 12.27 12.12
CA VAL A 57 -3.96 11.45 13.34
C VAL A 57 -2.74 10.53 13.56
N PRO A 58 -1.50 11.05 13.53
CA PRO A 58 -0.27 10.24 13.45
C PRO A 58 -0.05 9.27 14.62
N ARG A 59 -0.58 9.57 15.81
CA ARG A 59 -0.49 8.64 16.96
C ARG A 59 -1.44 7.45 16.81
N ILE A 60 -2.63 7.68 16.27
CA ILE A 60 -3.66 6.65 16.11
C ILE A 60 -3.26 5.73 14.94
N ILE A 61 -2.76 6.30 13.84
CA ILE A 61 -2.46 5.51 12.65
C ILE A 61 -1.35 4.46 12.87
N VAL A 62 -0.39 4.73 13.75
CA VAL A 62 0.65 3.73 14.10
C VAL A 62 0.01 2.48 14.70
N GLY A 63 -0.93 2.65 15.63
CA GLY A 63 -1.67 1.53 16.21
C GLY A 63 -2.58 0.89 15.17
N ALA A 64 -3.39 1.69 14.48
CA ALA A 64 -4.38 1.22 13.52
C ALA A 64 -3.78 0.40 12.37
N ALA A 65 -2.65 0.85 11.80
CA ALA A 65 -1.97 0.15 10.72
C ALA A 65 -1.37 -1.20 11.15
N LEU A 66 -1.08 -1.39 12.44
CA LEU A 66 -0.56 -2.66 12.95
C LEU A 66 -1.67 -3.66 13.32
N ILE A 67 -2.94 -3.23 13.41
CA ILE A 67 -4.05 -4.14 13.75
C ILE A 67 -4.18 -5.28 12.71
N PRO A 68 -4.24 -5.02 11.39
CA PRO A 68 -4.33 -6.10 10.40
C PRO A 68 -3.12 -7.04 10.46
N VAL A 69 -1.93 -6.48 10.69
CA VAL A 69 -0.67 -7.24 10.80
C VAL A 69 -0.70 -8.20 11.99
N VAL A 70 -1.14 -7.73 13.15
CA VAL A 70 -1.23 -8.55 14.37
C VAL A 70 -2.32 -9.61 14.24
N ILE A 71 -3.48 -9.25 13.71
CA ILE A 71 -4.59 -10.21 13.53
C ILE A 71 -4.17 -11.32 12.57
N TRP A 72 -3.61 -10.97 11.40
CA TRP A 72 -3.15 -11.96 10.45
C TRP A 72 -1.97 -12.77 11.01
N GLY A 73 -0.98 -12.11 11.60
CA GLY A 73 0.22 -12.77 12.14
C GLY A 73 -0.12 -13.77 13.25
N THR A 74 -1.03 -13.41 14.16
CA THR A 74 -1.50 -14.34 15.21
C THR A 74 -2.27 -15.51 14.60
N THR A 75 -3.13 -15.26 13.61
CA THR A 75 -3.86 -16.33 12.90
C THR A 75 -2.90 -17.29 12.19
N ALA A 76 -1.86 -16.78 11.52
CA ALA A 76 -0.87 -17.58 10.83
C ALA A 76 -0.02 -18.44 11.79
N VAL A 77 0.44 -17.85 12.90
CA VAL A 77 1.26 -18.55 13.91
C VAL A 77 0.44 -19.61 14.65
N LEU A 78 -0.76 -19.27 15.11
CA LEU A 78 -1.64 -20.21 15.81
C LEU A 78 -2.10 -21.33 14.87
N GLY A 79 -2.46 -21.00 13.62
CA GLY A 79 -2.83 -21.97 12.60
C GLY A 79 -1.69 -22.97 12.35
N SER A 80 -0.47 -22.47 12.14
CA SER A 80 0.71 -23.32 11.95
C SER A 80 0.98 -24.24 13.15
N GLY A 81 0.83 -23.75 14.38
CA GLY A 81 1.00 -24.55 15.59
C GLY A 81 -0.05 -25.67 15.75
N LEU A 82 -1.21 -25.51 15.12
CA LEU A 82 -2.32 -26.46 15.12
C LEU A 82 -2.36 -27.33 13.84
N GLY A 83 -1.35 -27.24 12.97
CA GLY A 83 -1.31 -27.97 11.69
C GLY A 83 -2.26 -27.43 10.62
N VAL A 84 -2.85 -26.26 10.82
CA VAL A 84 -3.73 -25.57 9.87
C VAL A 84 -2.87 -24.75 8.92
N THR A 85 -2.89 -25.13 7.65
CA THR A 85 -2.22 -24.39 6.57
C THR A 85 -2.98 -23.10 6.27
N SER A 86 -2.30 -22.12 5.68
CA SER A 86 -2.93 -20.86 5.27
C SER A 86 -4.05 -21.01 4.24
N GLY A 87 -4.02 -22.07 3.43
CA GLY A 87 -5.11 -22.39 2.51
C GLY A 87 -6.40 -22.73 3.27
N GLN A 88 -6.28 -23.30 4.47
CA GLN A 88 -7.42 -23.67 5.31
C GLN A 88 -7.96 -22.49 6.14
N THR A 89 -7.18 -21.42 6.35
CA THR A 89 -7.64 -20.21 7.04
C THR A 89 -8.42 -19.26 6.13
N GLY A 90 -8.42 -19.51 4.82
CA GLY A 90 -9.01 -18.61 3.82
C GLY A 90 -8.22 -17.32 3.60
N LEU A 91 -6.98 -17.24 4.11
CA LEU A 91 -6.12 -16.06 3.99
C LEU A 91 -4.82 -16.42 3.24
N PRO A 92 -4.63 -15.92 2.00
CA PRO A 92 -3.45 -16.26 1.22
C PRO A 92 -2.19 -15.62 1.83
N LEU A 93 -1.14 -16.42 2.05
CA LEU A 93 0.08 -15.96 2.75
C LEU A 93 0.78 -14.81 2.04
N TYR A 94 1.00 -14.95 0.73
CA TYR A 94 1.78 -13.98 -0.03
C TYR A 94 1.11 -12.60 -0.08
N PRO A 95 -0.17 -12.46 -0.48
CA PRO A 95 -0.85 -11.16 -0.44
C PRO A 95 -0.85 -10.54 0.95
N MET A 96 -1.17 -11.31 1.99
CA MET A 96 -1.22 -10.80 3.37
C MET A 96 0.16 -10.37 3.91
N SER A 97 1.23 -11.05 3.48
CA SER A 97 2.61 -10.66 3.81
C SER A 97 2.98 -9.31 3.17
N VAL A 98 2.59 -9.10 1.91
CA VAL A 98 2.82 -7.84 1.19
C VAL A 98 2.00 -6.70 1.80
N ALA A 99 0.72 -6.93 2.14
CA ALA A 99 -0.09 -5.96 2.87
C ALA A 99 0.53 -5.61 4.22
N SER A 100 1.03 -6.61 4.94
CA SER A 100 1.71 -6.41 6.23
C SER A 100 3.00 -5.59 6.08
N LEU A 101 3.77 -5.81 5.01
CA LEU A 101 4.96 -5.02 4.71
C LEU A 101 4.63 -3.53 4.51
N PHE A 102 3.57 -3.22 3.75
CA PHE A 102 3.11 -1.85 3.58
C PHE A 102 2.68 -1.21 4.91
N ASN A 103 1.93 -1.94 5.72
CA ASN A 103 1.45 -1.46 7.02
C ASN A 103 2.57 -1.26 8.04
N VAL A 104 3.55 -2.18 8.10
CA VAL A 104 4.76 -2.03 8.92
C VAL A 104 5.58 -0.84 8.45
N PHE A 105 5.78 -0.67 7.14
CA PHE A 105 6.49 0.48 6.58
C PHE A 105 5.80 1.80 6.96
N LEU A 106 4.47 1.87 6.84
CA LEU A 106 3.66 3.02 7.22
C LEU A 106 3.82 3.33 8.71
N ALA A 107 3.55 2.34 9.57
CA ALA A 107 3.61 2.49 11.02
C ALA A 107 5.01 2.88 11.50
N ALA A 108 6.05 2.21 11.01
CA ALA A 108 7.44 2.50 11.36
C ALA A 108 7.85 3.92 10.94
N THR A 109 7.51 4.33 9.73
CA THR A 109 7.87 5.66 9.22
C THR A 109 7.19 6.77 10.02
N VAL A 110 5.90 6.61 10.35
CA VAL A 110 5.18 7.58 11.20
C VAL A 110 5.72 7.56 12.63
N ALA A 111 5.98 6.40 13.22
CA ALA A 111 6.55 6.28 14.56
C ALA A 111 7.94 6.90 14.67
N ILE A 112 8.81 6.70 13.67
CA ILE A 112 10.14 7.33 13.62
C ILE A 112 10.00 8.85 13.51
N ALA A 113 9.07 9.36 12.69
CA ALA A 113 8.83 10.80 12.59
C ALA A 113 8.32 11.41 13.89
N LEU A 114 7.46 10.70 14.63
CA LEU A 114 7.01 11.11 15.97
C LEU A 114 8.16 11.12 16.97
N ARG A 115 9.03 10.10 16.97
CA ARG A 115 10.20 10.03 17.87
C ARG A 115 11.23 11.13 17.61
N ARG A 116 11.38 11.55 16.35
CA ARG A 116 12.31 12.62 15.95
C ARG A 116 11.76 14.03 16.14
N SER A 117 10.50 14.18 16.55
CA SER A 117 9.92 15.49 16.85
C SER A 117 10.42 15.94 18.22
N PRO A 118 11.20 17.05 18.31
CA PRO A 118 11.76 17.49 19.58
C PRO A 118 10.63 17.83 20.56
N THR A 119 10.57 17.06 21.64
CA THR A 119 9.68 17.33 22.77
C THR A 119 10.42 18.25 23.73
N GLY A 120 10.56 19.52 23.37
CA GLY A 120 11.01 20.56 24.29
C GLY A 120 9.81 21.10 25.07
N PRO A 121 9.90 21.33 26.40
CA PRO A 121 8.86 22.05 27.12
C PRO A 121 8.68 23.45 26.48
N PRO A 122 7.45 23.98 26.41
CA PRO A 122 7.24 25.35 25.98
C PRO A 122 7.89 26.28 27.00
N THR A 123 9.05 26.85 26.66
CA THR A 123 9.56 28.03 27.37
C THR A 123 8.49 29.11 27.25
N PRO A 124 7.96 29.67 28.36
CA PRO A 124 6.95 30.71 28.29
C PRO A 124 7.53 31.90 27.51
N ALA A 125 6.88 32.22 26.39
CA ALA A 125 7.22 33.36 25.56
C ALA A 125 6.85 34.65 26.30
N THR A 126 7.85 35.48 26.57
CA THR A 126 7.67 36.90 26.85
C THR A 126 6.97 37.55 25.64
N PRO A 127 5.88 38.32 25.80
CA PRO A 127 5.18 38.90 24.68
C PRO A 127 5.91 40.17 24.21
N SER A 128 6.63 40.08 23.09
CA SER A 128 7.00 41.27 22.30
C SER A 128 6.19 41.28 21.01
N SER A 129 5.18 42.15 21.00
CA SER A 129 4.45 42.57 19.81
C SER A 129 5.39 43.25 18.81
N GLU A 130 5.41 42.80 17.55
CA GLU A 130 5.43 43.70 16.37
C GLU A 130 5.33 42.91 15.04
N THR A 131 4.23 43.20 14.33
CA THR A 131 4.15 43.45 12.88
C THR A 131 5.15 42.79 11.92
N GLY A 132 4.64 41.92 11.04
CA GLY A 132 5.36 41.52 9.83
C GLY A 132 4.65 40.49 8.97
N ARG A 133 3.62 40.90 8.21
CA ARG A 133 3.19 40.16 7.01
C ARG A 133 4.30 40.26 5.96
N VAL A 134 5.22 39.29 5.89
CA VAL A 134 5.94 38.93 4.65
C VAL A 134 6.36 37.46 4.73
N SER A 135 6.05 36.71 3.67
CA SER A 135 6.42 35.31 3.41
C SER A 135 5.75 34.30 4.37
N ALA A 136 4.62 33.67 4.04
CA ALA A 136 4.53 32.69 2.94
C ALA A 136 5.93 32.26 2.46
N ALA A 137 6.78 31.86 3.40
CA ALA A 137 8.10 31.32 3.12
C ALA A 137 7.83 30.12 2.23
N GLY A 138 8.14 30.31 0.94
CA GLY A 138 7.91 29.34 -0.10
C GLY A 138 8.33 27.99 0.43
N ALA A 139 7.39 27.05 0.40
CA ALA A 139 7.73 25.64 0.48
C ALA A 139 8.83 25.46 -0.55
N ALA A 140 10.09 25.41 -0.09
CA ALA A 140 11.24 25.30 -0.95
C ALA A 140 10.91 24.18 -1.92
N ALA A 141 10.73 24.53 -3.20
CA ALA A 141 10.25 23.58 -4.18
C ALA A 141 11.20 22.40 -4.04
N PRO A 142 10.69 21.21 -3.63
CA PRO A 142 11.57 20.06 -3.47
C PRO A 142 12.30 19.95 -4.79
N SER A 143 13.63 19.96 -4.79
CA SER A 143 14.43 19.95 -6.02
C SER A 143 13.77 18.96 -6.99
N GLY A 144 13.15 19.46 -8.07
CA GLY A 144 12.03 18.75 -8.71
C GLY A 144 12.39 17.31 -9.06
N TRP A 145 13.65 17.11 -9.44
CA TRP A 145 14.26 15.82 -9.69
C TRP A 145 14.24 14.84 -8.50
N ARG A 146 14.58 15.25 -7.27
CA ARG A 146 14.51 14.37 -6.07
C ARG A 146 13.08 13.94 -5.76
N PHE A 147 12.11 14.84 -5.97
CA PHE A 147 10.71 14.49 -5.79
C PHE A 147 10.24 13.53 -6.88
N LEU A 148 10.54 13.83 -8.15
CA LEU A 148 10.19 12.98 -9.29
C LEU A 148 10.82 11.60 -9.20
N THR A 149 12.12 11.51 -8.88
CA THR A 149 12.79 10.21 -8.66
C THR A 149 12.16 9.45 -7.50
N GLY A 150 11.89 10.11 -6.37
CA GLY A 150 11.18 9.51 -5.25
C GLY A 150 9.78 9.02 -5.63
N LEU A 151 9.05 9.78 -6.43
CA LEU A 151 7.71 9.43 -6.93
C LEU A 151 7.76 8.21 -7.84
N VAL A 152 8.67 8.21 -8.82
CA VAL A 152 8.84 7.11 -9.78
C VAL A 152 9.25 5.83 -9.07
N VAL A 153 10.23 5.89 -8.16
CA VAL A 153 10.66 4.74 -7.36
C VAL A 153 9.52 4.23 -6.48
N GLY A 154 8.80 5.12 -5.81
CA GLY A 154 7.67 4.74 -4.97
C GLY A 154 6.54 4.08 -5.76
N GLY A 155 6.19 4.64 -6.93
CA GLY A 155 5.17 4.08 -7.82
C GLY A 155 5.59 2.74 -8.43
N PHE A 156 6.86 2.60 -8.80
CA PHE A 156 7.41 1.34 -9.27
C PHE A 156 7.35 0.25 -8.19
N LEU A 157 7.80 0.55 -6.96
CA LEU A 157 7.72 -0.39 -5.84
C LEU A 157 6.28 -0.77 -5.51
N LEU A 158 5.38 0.21 -5.48
CA LEU A 158 3.95 -0.03 -5.27
C LEU A 158 3.41 -1.01 -6.33
N SER A 159 3.66 -0.75 -7.60
CA SER A 159 3.20 -1.60 -8.72
C SER A 159 3.82 -3.01 -8.66
N ALA A 160 5.14 -3.08 -8.46
CA ALA A 160 5.89 -4.33 -8.43
C ALA A 160 5.49 -5.25 -7.27
N LEU A 161 5.01 -4.69 -6.15
CA LEU A 161 4.51 -5.49 -5.03
C LEU A 161 3.01 -5.77 -5.14
N THR A 162 2.21 -4.74 -5.44
CA THR A 162 0.75 -4.83 -5.38
C THR A 162 0.19 -5.67 -6.52
N THR A 163 0.71 -5.53 -7.74
CA THR A 163 0.23 -6.28 -8.91
C THR A 163 0.34 -7.80 -8.72
N PRO A 164 1.53 -8.38 -8.41
CA PRO A 164 1.61 -9.81 -8.17
C PRO A 164 0.88 -10.24 -6.90
N ALA A 165 0.81 -9.40 -5.86
CA ALA A 165 0.01 -9.71 -4.68
C ALA A 165 -1.47 -9.84 -5.01
N LEU A 166 -2.03 -8.94 -5.82
CA LEU A 166 -3.41 -9.03 -6.30
C LEU A 166 -3.62 -10.24 -7.22
N ALA A 167 -2.68 -10.52 -8.12
CA ALA A 167 -2.75 -11.69 -9.01
C ALA A 167 -2.75 -13.01 -8.22
N ALA A 168 -2.11 -13.05 -7.06
CA ALA A 168 -2.08 -14.20 -6.16
C ALA A 168 -3.30 -14.30 -5.22
N THR A 169 -4.30 -13.42 -5.37
CA THR A 169 -5.60 -13.56 -4.69
C THR A 169 -6.59 -14.33 -5.56
N GLU A 170 -7.67 -14.83 -4.96
CA GLU A 170 -8.77 -15.47 -5.69
C GLU A 170 -9.50 -14.47 -6.63
N VAL A 171 -9.51 -13.18 -6.31
CA VAL A 171 -10.02 -12.17 -7.26
C VAL A 171 -9.11 -12.07 -8.49
N GLY A 172 -7.79 -12.23 -8.29
CA GLY A 172 -6.80 -12.24 -9.36
C GLY A 172 -6.89 -13.48 -10.27
N SER A 173 -7.23 -14.65 -9.73
CA SER A 173 -7.42 -15.88 -10.53
C SER A 173 -8.60 -15.79 -11.50
N HIS A 174 -9.59 -14.94 -11.18
CA HIS A 174 -10.77 -14.69 -12.02
C HIS A 174 -10.61 -13.47 -12.94
N ALA A 175 -9.48 -12.77 -12.90
CA ALA A 175 -9.20 -11.67 -13.81
C ALA A 175 -8.89 -12.19 -15.22
N VAL A 176 -9.40 -11.50 -16.25
CA VAL A 176 -9.10 -11.85 -17.64
C VAL A 176 -7.60 -11.67 -17.90
N PRO A 177 -6.92 -12.58 -18.63
CA PRO A 177 -5.52 -12.42 -18.98
C PRO A 177 -5.29 -11.12 -19.77
N HIS A 178 -4.59 -10.17 -19.17
CA HIS A 178 -4.25 -8.88 -19.79
C HIS A 178 -2.74 -8.79 -19.92
N GLY A 179 -2.19 -9.45 -20.95
CA GLY A 179 -0.74 -9.50 -21.15
C GLY A 179 -0.22 -10.66 -21.97
N SER A 180 -1.07 -11.56 -22.45
CA SER A 180 -0.69 -12.53 -23.48
C SER A 180 -0.37 -11.73 -24.75
N PRO A 181 0.89 -11.66 -25.23
CA PRO A 181 1.11 -11.25 -26.59
C PRO A 181 0.34 -12.25 -27.45
N GLY A 182 -0.63 -11.75 -28.23
CA GLY A 182 -1.21 -12.53 -29.30
C GLY A 182 -0.07 -12.86 -30.25
N VAL A 183 0.57 -14.01 -30.04
CA VAL A 183 1.30 -14.66 -31.11
C VAL A 183 0.20 -15.06 -32.07
N THR A 184 -0.06 -14.18 -33.03
CA THR A 184 -0.75 -14.54 -34.25
C THR A 184 0.13 -15.62 -34.86
N GLU A 185 -0.16 -16.87 -34.54
CA GLU A 185 0.45 -18.01 -35.19
C GLU A 185 0.23 -17.78 -36.69
N PRO A 186 1.30 -17.58 -37.50
CA PRO A 186 1.12 -17.40 -38.92
C PRO A 186 0.47 -18.68 -39.42
N THR A 187 -0.78 -18.61 -39.85
CA THR A 187 -1.41 -19.68 -40.61
C THR A 187 -0.57 -19.84 -41.87
N ILE A 188 0.35 -20.81 -41.87
CA ILE A 188 1.08 -21.21 -43.06
C ILE A 188 0.00 -21.78 -43.99
N PRO A 189 -0.32 -21.15 -45.13
CA PRO A 189 -1.22 -21.76 -46.08
C PRO A 189 -0.59 -23.07 -46.54
N ASP A 190 -1.34 -24.18 -46.42
CA ASP A 190 -0.97 -25.44 -47.05
C ASP A 190 -0.66 -25.15 -48.52
N SER A 191 0.62 -25.19 -48.87
CA SER A 191 1.05 -25.25 -50.25
C SER A 191 0.65 -26.63 -50.77
N GLY A 192 -0.60 -26.72 -51.24
CA GLY A 192 -1.14 -27.86 -51.97
C GLY A 192 -0.22 -28.20 -53.12
N GLY A 193 0.70 -29.13 -52.86
CA GLY A 193 1.63 -29.66 -53.83
C GLY A 193 0.88 -30.48 -54.84
N HIS A 194 0.82 -29.96 -56.07
CA HIS A 194 0.50 -30.73 -57.26
C HIS A 194 1.45 -31.93 -57.39
N GLY A 195 0.87 -33.13 -57.36
CA GLY A 195 1.50 -34.37 -57.81
C GLY A 195 0.59 -35.04 -58.83
N ALA A 196 0.84 -34.75 -60.11
CA ALA A 196 0.20 -35.38 -61.24
C ALA A 196 0.83 -36.75 -61.56
N HIS A 197 0.04 -37.57 -62.27
CA HIS A 197 0.34 -38.82 -62.98
C HIS A 197 0.15 -40.13 -62.22
#